data_AF-A0AAQ3ULN7-F1
#
_entry.id   AF-A0AAQ3ULN7-F1
#
_cell.length_a   1.000
_cell.length_b   1.000
_cell.length_c   1.000
_cell.angle_alpha   90.00
_cell.angle_beta   90.00
_cell.angle_gamma   90.00
#
_symmetry.space_group_name_H-M   'P 1'
#
loop_
_entity.id
_entity.type
_entity.pdbx_description
1 polymer ?
#
loop_
_entity_poly.entity_id
_entity_poly.type
_entity_poly.pdbx_seq_one_letter_code
_entity_poly.pdbx_strand_id
1 'polypeptide(L)'
;MDRARHLVGRAAGAALLAAALLLSAAVPPGARAAEHDDFTYAPGAPNGPENWGTFKPEEWGKCSAGKMQSPIDLSDGRAKPVLSLGYLDYSYRPAQATILNSGHDIKVRSVCAYIYMRVTGLARPPLR
;
A
#
# COMPACT_ATOMS: atom_id res chain seq x y z
N MET A 1 -42.46 30.69 38.25
CA MET A 1 -42.39 29.73 37.13
C MET A 1 -41.18 29.93 36.19
N ASP A 2 -40.35 30.98 36.34
CA ASP A 2 -39.20 31.23 35.43
C ASP A 2 -37.89 30.50 35.75
N ARG A 3 -37.57 30.26 37.04
CA ARG A 3 -36.31 29.59 37.40
C ARG A 3 -36.21 28.14 36.88
N ALA A 4 -37.32 27.41 36.84
CA ALA A 4 -37.35 26.04 36.33
C ALA A 4 -37.08 25.97 34.82
N ARG A 5 -37.55 26.95 34.04
CA ARG A 5 -37.35 27.04 32.59
C ARG A 5 -35.88 27.31 32.22
N HIS A 6 -35.19 28.16 32.99
CA HIS A 6 -33.76 28.41 32.83
C HIS A 6 -32.88 27.21 33.23
N LEU A 7 -33.24 26.46 34.28
CA LEU A 7 -32.52 25.25 34.67
C LEU A 7 -32.70 24.11 33.65
N VAL A 8 -33.92 23.93 33.13
CA VAL A 8 -34.21 22.93 32.09
C VAL A 8 -33.50 23.26 30.76
N GLY A 9 -33.42 24.53 30.37
CA GLY A 9 -32.70 24.95 29.16
C GLY A 9 -31.18 24.75 29.25
N ARG A 10 -30.58 24.97 30.43
CA ARG A 10 -29.14 24.71 30.65
C ARG A 10 -28.81 23.21 30.68
N ALA A 11 -29.69 22.39 31.27
CA ALA A 11 -29.54 20.95 31.29
C ALA A 11 -29.71 20.32 29.90
N ALA A 12 -30.68 20.79 29.10
CA ALA A 12 -30.87 20.35 27.72
C ALA A 12 -29.68 20.73 26.82
N GLY A 13 -29.12 21.94 26.98
CA GLY A 13 -27.92 22.37 26.29
C GLY A 13 -26.68 21.53 26.66
N ALA A 14 -26.50 21.23 27.94
CA ALA A 14 -25.41 20.36 28.41
C ALA A 14 -25.56 18.90 27.94
N ALA A 15 -26.79 18.37 27.89
CA ALA A 15 -27.08 17.03 27.39
C ALA A 15 -26.86 16.90 25.87
N LEU A 16 -27.22 17.93 25.09
CA LEU A 16 -26.95 17.99 23.64
C LEU A 16 -25.45 18.09 23.33
N LEU A 17 -24.70 18.88 24.11
CA LEU A 17 -23.23 18.95 24.03
C LEU A 17 -22.59 17.61 24.41
N ALA A 18 -23.05 16.96 25.49
CA ALA A 18 -22.57 15.65 25.89
C ALA A 18 -22.87 14.56 24.85
N ALA A 19 -24.05 14.57 24.24
CA ALA A 19 -24.41 13.66 23.15
C ALA A 19 -23.55 13.90 21.89
N ALA A 20 -23.26 15.16 21.54
CA ALA A 20 -22.38 15.49 20.42
C ALA A 20 -20.91 15.07 20.68
N LEU A 21 -20.43 15.19 21.92
CA LEU A 21 -19.11 14.68 22.32
C LEU A 21 -19.04 13.15 22.30
N LEU A 22 -20.13 12.45 22.67
CA LEU A 22 -20.22 10.99 22.61
C LEU A 22 -20.31 10.46 21.17
N LEU A 23 -20.93 11.19 20.24
CA LEU A 23 -20.97 10.82 18.82
C LEU A 23 -19.62 11.01 18.10
N SER A 24 -18.79 11.97 18.49
CA SER A 24 -17.45 12.16 17.90
C SER A 24 -16.44 11.07 18.29
N ALA A 25 -16.73 10.25 19.30
CA ALA A 25 -15.87 9.15 19.73
C ALA A 25 -16.08 7.86 18.90
N ALA A 26 -17.11 7.81 18.05
CA ALA A 26 -17.47 6.63 17.26
C ALA A 26 -16.93 6.67 15.82
N VAL A 27 -15.82 7.38 15.59
CA VAL A 27 -15.08 7.22 14.32
C VAL A 27 -14.43 5.83 14.39
N PRO A 28 -14.87 4.84 13.59
CA PRO A 28 -14.13 3.59 13.51
C PRO A 28 -12.71 3.95 13.12
N PRO A 29 -11.67 3.25 13.62
CA PRO A 29 -10.34 3.40 13.07
C PRO A 29 -10.42 2.97 11.60
N GLY A 30 -10.75 3.91 10.71
CA GLY A 30 -10.47 3.78 9.30
C GLY A 30 -9.01 3.43 9.22
N ALA A 31 -8.69 2.41 8.41
CA ALA A 31 -7.32 1.92 8.24
C ALA A 31 -6.39 3.11 8.05
N ARG A 32 -5.77 3.57 9.14
CA ARG A 32 -4.83 4.66 9.08
C ARG A 32 -3.70 4.08 8.26
N ALA A 33 -3.41 4.72 7.14
CA ALA A 33 -2.15 4.54 6.46
C ALA A 33 -1.07 4.49 7.55
N ALA A 34 -0.30 3.40 7.60
CA ALA A 34 0.89 3.40 8.43
C ALA A 34 1.79 4.50 7.83
N GLU A 35 1.81 5.67 8.45
CA GLU A 35 2.62 6.79 7.97
C GLU A 35 4.08 6.41 8.23
N HIS A 36 4.73 5.90 7.18
CA HIS A 36 6.16 5.61 7.20
C HIS A 36 6.87 6.77 6.49
N ASP A 37 7.40 7.72 7.27
CA ASP A 37 8.18 8.88 6.80
C ASP A 37 9.55 8.50 6.22
N ASP A 38 9.85 7.20 6.19
CA ASP A 38 11.14 6.67 5.74
C ASP A 38 11.44 7.02 4.27
N PHE A 39 10.41 7.14 3.42
CA PHE A 39 10.55 7.53 2.02
C PHE A 39 9.29 8.22 1.48
N THR A 40 9.43 8.94 0.36
CA THR A 40 8.31 9.54 -0.38
C THR A 40 8.49 9.37 -1.89
N TYR A 41 7.40 9.59 -2.63
CA TYR A 41 7.40 9.70 -4.09
C TYR A 41 7.38 11.16 -4.58
N ALA A 42 7.32 12.14 -3.68
CA ALA A 42 7.33 13.55 -4.05
C ALA A 42 8.64 13.92 -4.78
N PRO A 43 8.58 14.45 -6.01
CA PRO A 43 9.77 14.88 -6.73
C PRO A 43 10.51 16.00 -6.00
N GLY A 44 11.84 15.93 -5.96
CA GLY A 44 12.72 16.89 -5.31
C GLY A 44 12.84 16.73 -3.80
N ALA A 45 12.13 15.78 -3.19
CA ALA A 45 12.17 15.57 -1.75
C ALA A 45 13.52 14.95 -1.29
N PRO A 46 14.04 15.31 -0.10
CA PRO A 46 15.26 14.71 0.45
C PRO A 46 15.19 13.18 0.61
N ASN A 47 14.00 12.65 0.93
CA ASN A 47 13.69 11.22 1.01
C ASN A 47 12.92 10.71 -0.23
N GLY A 48 13.05 11.43 -1.36
CA GLY A 48 12.41 11.11 -2.64
C GLY A 48 13.16 10.05 -3.47
N PRO A 49 12.55 9.57 -4.57
CA PRO A 49 13.06 8.43 -5.37
C PRO A 49 14.51 8.59 -5.86
N GLU A 50 14.88 9.79 -6.28
CA GLU A 50 16.23 10.15 -6.69
C GLU A 50 17.28 10.00 -5.59
N ASN A 51 16.86 10.02 -4.31
CA ASN A 51 17.72 10.06 -3.15
C ASN A 51 17.65 8.80 -2.28
N TRP A 52 16.71 7.87 -2.50
CA TRP A 52 16.49 6.71 -1.61
C TRP A 52 17.79 5.95 -1.28
N GLY A 53 18.62 5.67 -2.28
CA GLY A 53 19.88 4.94 -2.08
C GLY A 53 20.94 5.68 -1.26
N THR A 54 20.88 7.01 -1.21
CA THR A 54 21.77 7.84 -0.38
C THR A 54 21.12 8.18 0.96
N PHE A 55 19.79 8.17 1.05
CA PHE A 55 19.04 8.46 2.26
C PHE A 55 19.24 7.38 3.34
N LYS A 56 19.25 6.10 2.95
CA LYS A 56 19.61 4.97 3.83
C LYS A 56 20.63 4.04 3.15
N PRO A 57 21.93 4.41 3.15
CA PRO A 57 22.93 3.72 2.32
C PRO A 57 23.11 2.22 2.62
N GLU A 58 23.05 1.84 3.91
CA GLU A 58 23.29 0.45 4.34
C GLU A 58 22.17 -0.50 3.87
N GLU A 59 20.92 -0.04 3.90
CA GLU A 59 19.76 -0.85 3.55
C GLU A 59 19.33 -0.68 2.09
N TRP A 60 19.39 0.55 1.58
CA TRP A 60 18.76 0.95 0.31
C TRP A 60 19.76 1.33 -0.77
N GLY A 61 21.08 1.19 -0.54
CA GLY A 61 22.12 1.59 -1.51
C GLY A 61 21.95 0.98 -2.92
N LYS A 62 21.23 -0.13 -3.07
CA LYS A 62 20.89 -0.72 -4.38
C LYS A 62 19.94 0.14 -5.22
N CYS A 63 19.13 1.00 -4.61
CA CYS A 63 18.23 1.91 -5.33
C CYS A 63 19.00 2.88 -6.24
N SER A 64 20.20 3.33 -5.84
CA SER A 64 21.04 4.23 -6.63
C SER A 64 22.18 3.50 -7.36
N ALA A 65 22.82 2.52 -6.72
CA ALA A 65 23.99 1.82 -7.29
C ALA A 65 23.63 0.62 -8.19
N GLY A 66 22.36 0.18 -8.20
CA GLY A 66 21.89 -0.95 -8.98
C GLY A 66 21.86 -0.66 -10.48
N LYS A 67 22.28 -1.64 -11.30
CA LYS A 67 22.27 -1.53 -12.78
C LYS A 67 21.07 -2.20 -13.46
N MET A 68 20.25 -2.89 -12.67
CA MET A 68 19.10 -3.70 -13.11
C MET A 68 17.87 -3.34 -12.27
N GLN A 69 17.62 -2.05 -12.08
CA GLN A 69 16.45 -1.55 -11.32
C GLN A 69 15.20 -1.52 -12.21
N SER A 70 14.04 -1.49 -11.57
CA SER A 70 12.72 -1.31 -12.20
C SER A 70 12.08 -0.02 -11.65
N PRO A 71 11.12 0.61 -12.37
CA PRO A 71 10.62 0.24 -13.70
C PRO A 71 11.62 0.57 -14.83
N ILE A 72 11.37 -0.01 -16.01
CA ILE A 72 12.07 0.34 -17.26
C ILE A 72 11.05 0.71 -18.35
N ASP A 73 11.48 1.47 -19.34
CA ASP A 73 10.66 1.74 -20.52
C ASP A 73 10.57 0.50 -21.43
N LEU A 74 9.34 0.05 -21.73
CA LEU A 74 9.04 -1.14 -22.54
C LEU A 74 8.65 -0.76 -23.97
N SER A 75 9.52 -0.01 -24.65
CA SER A 75 9.32 0.37 -26.05
C SER A 75 9.58 -0.79 -27.02
N ASP A 76 8.66 -1.00 -27.98
CA ASP A 76 8.66 -2.13 -28.93
C ASP A 76 9.98 -2.29 -29.69
N GLY A 77 10.65 -1.20 -30.04
CA GLY A 77 11.91 -1.23 -30.79
C GLY A 77 13.09 -1.87 -30.06
N ARG A 78 13.00 -2.05 -28.73
CA ARG A 78 14.04 -2.68 -27.90
C ARG A 78 13.65 -4.09 -27.43
N ALA A 79 12.37 -4.43 -27.51
CA ALA A 79 11.88 -5.74 -27.15
C ALA A 79 12.25 -6.76 -28.24
N LYS A 80 12.74 -7.93 -27.82
CA LYS A 80 12.99 -9.06 -28.72
C LYS A 80 11.91 -10.11 -28.48
N PRO A 81 11.05 -10.43 -29.47
CA PRO A 81 10.13 -11.54 -29.34
C PRO A 81 10.91 -12.84 -29.17
N VAL A 82 10.70 -13.54 -28.05
CA VAL A 82 11.29 -14.85 -27.78
C VAL A 82 10.16 -15.87 -27.71
N LEU A 83 9.78 -16.41 -28.87
CA LEU A 83 8.66 -17.36 -28.97
C LEU A 83 8.90 -18.67 -28.19
N SER A 84 10.16 -18.99 -27.89
CA SER A 84 10.54 -20.14 -27.07
C SER A 84 10.32 -19.94 -25.56
N LEU A 85 9.96 -18.73 -25.09
CA LEU A 85 9.55 -18.53 -23.70
C LEU A 85 8.26 -19.31 -23.36
N GLY A 86 7.45 -19.62 -24.38
CA GLY A 86 6.16 -20.30 -24.23
C GLY A 86 5.13 -19.47 -23.47
N TYR A 87 4.13 -20.13 -22.89
CA TYR A 87 2.96 -19.45 -22.33
C TYR A 87 3.04 -19.35 -20.80
N LEU A 88 2.51 -18.25 -20.26
CA LEU A 88 2.25 -18.11 -18.84
C LEU A 88 1.03 -18.95 -18.47
N ASP A 89 1.26 -20.06 -17.79
CA ASP A 89 0.23 -20.91 -17.19
C ASP A 89 -0.03 -20.43 -15.76
N TYR A 90 -1.28 -20.16 -15.44
CA TYR A 90 -1.67 -19.65 -14.13
C TYR A 90 -3.01 -20.24 -13.67
N SER A 91 -3.12 -20.46 -12.37
CA SER A 91 -4.36 -20.90 -11.73
C SER A 91 -4.56 -20.12 -10.45
N TYR A 92 -5.51 -19.19 -10.47
CA TYR A 92 -5.98 -18.46 -9.31
C TYR A 92 -7.27 -19.10 -8.79
N ARG A 93 -7.37 -19.31 -7.48
CA ARG A 93 -8.62 -19.72 -6.82
C ARG A 93 -9.08 -18.63 -5.85
N PRO A 94 -10.40 -18.48 -5.62
CA PRO A 94 -10.90 -17.61 -4.57
C PRO A 94 -10.24 -17.94 -3.23
N ALA A 95 -9.84 -16.91 -2.50
CA ALA A 95 -9.22 -17.05 -1.19
C ALA A 95 -9.65 -15.90 -0.29
N GLN A 96 -9.68 -16.16 1.02
CA GLN A 96 -9.86 -15.09 2.00
C GLN A 96 -8.68 -14.12 1.92
N ALA A 97 -8.98 -12.83 1.81
CA ALA A 97 -7.98 -11.79 1.65
C ALA A 97 -8.35 -10.52 2.41
N THR A 98 -7.32 -9.76 2.78
CA THR A 98 -7.43 -8.47 3.44
C THR A 98 -6.79 -7.40 2.56
N ILE A 99 -7.46 -6.26 2.42
CA ILE A 99 -6.90 -5.06 1.78
C ILE A 99 -6.15 -4.26 2.83
N LEU A 100 -4.92 -3.87 2.51
CA LEU A 100 -4.01 -3.14 3.39
C LEU A 100 -3.55 -1.85 2.71
N ASN A 101 -3.60 -0.74 3.44
CA ASN A 101 -3.00 0.52 3.03
C ASN A 101 -1.72 0.77 3.83
N SER A 102 -0.57 0.83 3.15
CA SER A 102 0.73 1.05 3.79
C SER A 102 1.12 2.53 3.92
N GLY A 103 0.27 3.45 3.45
CA GLY A 103 0.60 4.86 3.22
C GLY A 103 1.24 5.12 1.85
N HIS A 104 1.98 4.15 1.31
CA HIS A 104 2.69 4.26 0.04
C HIS A 104 2.02 3.48 -1.10
N ASP A 105 1.24 2.46 -0.75
CA ASP A 105 0.49 1.64 -1.68
C ASP A 105 -0.69 0.89 -1.03
N ILE A 106 -1.58 0.36 -1.87
CA ILE A 106 -2.68 -0.52 -1.47
C ILE A 106 -2.35 -1.95 -1.91
N LYS A 107 -2.29 -2.87 -0.95
CA LYS A 107 -1.94 -4.29 -1.16
C LYS A 107 -3.11 -5.20 -0.82
N VAL A 108 -3.25 -6.29 -1.56
CA VAL A 108 -4.12 -7.42 -1.19
C VAL A 108 -3.25 -8.51 -0.57
N ARG A 109 -3.52 -8.86 0.69
CA ARG A 109 -2.88 -9.98 1.38
C ARG A 109 -3.84 -11.15 1.46
N SER A 110 -3.50 -12.27 0.81
CA SER A 110 -4.25 -13.53 0.93
C SER A 110 -3.78 -14.32 2.14
N VAL A 111 -4.70 -15.03 2.81
CA VAL A 111 -4.42 -15.92 3.95
C VAL A 111 -3.83 -17.26 3.49
N CYS A 112 -4.19 -17.73 2.29
CA CYS A 112 -3.61 -18.94 1.68
C CYS A 112 -3.27 -18.70 0.21
N ALA A 113 -2.08 -19.16 -0.21
CA ALA A 113 -1.63 -19.05 -1.59
C ALA A 113 -2.15 -20.23 -2.43
N TYR A 114 -3.41 -20.17 -2.89
CA TYR A 114 -3.88 -21.02 -3.99
C TYR A 114 -3.64 -20.35 -5.35
N ILE A 115 -2.43 -19.81 -5.50
CA ILE A 115 -1.98 -19.13 -6.70
C ILE A 115 -0.83 -19.94 -7.27
N TYR A 116 -1.00 -20.41 -8.50
CA TYR A 116 0.05 -21.04 -9.28
C TYR A 116 0.35 -20.16 -10.47
N MET A 117 1.63 -19.91 -10.73
CA MET A 117 2.09 -19.22 -11.93
C MET A 117 3.37 -19.90 -12.42
N ARG A 118 3.38 -20.30 -13.69
CA ARG A 118 4.50 -20.99 -14.32
C ARG A 118 4.64 -20.53 -15.76
N VAL A 119 5.89 -20.39 -16.20
CA VAL A 119 6.19 -20.26 -17.63
C VAL A 119 6.38 -21.67 -18.20
N THR A 120 5.47 -22.09 -19.08
CA THR A 120 5.54 -23.38 -19.78
C THR A 120 6.49 -23.23 -20.98
N GLY A 121 7.45 -24.15 -21.16
CA GLY A 121 8.34 -24.14 -22.33
C GLY A 121 9.80 -23.73 -22.08
N LEU A 122 10.17 -23.22 -20.89
CA LEU A 122 11.59 -23.06 -20.56
C LEU A 122 12.25 -24.44 -20.42
N ALA A 123 13.09 -24.82 -21.37
CA ALA A 123 14.07 -25.88 -21.17
C ALA A 123 14.89 -25.52 -19.92
N ARG A 124 14.96 -26.43 -18.94
CA ARG A 124 15.84 -26.22 -17.78
C ARG A 124 17.27 -26.07 -18.32
N PRO A 125 18.01 -25.01 -17.97
CA PRO A 125 19.42 -24.98 -18.30
C PRO A 125 20.08 -26.23 -17.69
N PRO A 126 21.02 -26.88 -18.39
CA PRO A 126 21.72 -28.04 -17.84
C PRO A 126 22.34 -27.64 -16.50
N LEU A 127 22.12 -28.47 -15.48
CA LEU A 127 22.80 -28.35 -14.20
C LEU A 127 24.30 -28.46 -14.51
N ARG A 128 25.05 -27.39 -14.23
CA ARG A 128 26.52 -27.43 -14.21
C ARG A 128 26.98 -28.05 -12.89
#